data_AF-A0A7X4KDS0-F1
#
_entry.id   AF-A0A7X4KDS0-F1
#
_cell.length_a   1.000
_cell.length_b   1.000
_cell.length_c   1.000
_cell.angle_alpha   90.00
_cell.angle_beta   90.00
_cell.angle_gamma   90.00
#
_symmetry.space_group_name_H-M   'P 1'
#
loop_
_entity.id
_entity.type
_entity.pdbx_description
1 polymer ?
#
loop_
_entity_poly.entity_id
_entity_poly.type
_entity_poly.pdbx_seq_one_letter_code
_entity_poly.pdbx_strand_id
1 'polypeptide(L)'
;MALNLLPPNATRLERVLAEVCGVIGDLPVTIREIMDPDKCPVALLPWLAWAVHVDAWDDAWSEAQKRAVIKSAYQVHVQKGTVASVESALAALGVTADVVEWWQQSPRGVPYTFRLDVDTENVGMTEVFAQSIERQVAAVKPARSHFTVQFIAKTRPAISVGVAVQDVIITSVYPKQK
;
A
#
# COMPACT_ATOMS: atom_id res chain seq x y z
N MET A 1 30.22 -24.95 -21.22
CA MET A 1 30.51 -26.02 -22.20
C MET A 1 29.57 -27.16 -21.88
N ALA A 2 28.56 -27.38 -22.74
CA ALA A 2 27.61 -28.47 -22.58
C ALA A 2 28.37 -29.81 -22.54
N LEU A 3 27.98 -30.71 -21.64
CA LEU A 3 28.43 -32.09 -21.71
C LEU A 3 28.00 -32.66 -23.06
N ASN A 4 28.96 -33.08 -23.87
CA ASN A 4 28.66 -33.76 -25.13
C ASN A 4 28.04 -35.12 -24.78
N LEU A 5 26.72 -35.21 -24.87
CA LEU A 5 25.95 -36.42 -24.56
C LEU A 5 26.13 -37.54 -25.60
N LEU A 6 26.81 -37.26 -26.72
CA LEU A 6 27.06 -38.25 -27.75
C LEU A 6 28.20 -39.20 -27.37
N PRO A 7 28.10 -40.47 -27.78
CA PRO A 7 29.18 -41.43 -27.58
C PRO A 7 30.42 -41.07 -28.42
N PRO A 8 31.62 -41.56 -28.07
CA PRO A 8 32.88 -41.17 -28.73
C PRO A 8 32.95 -41.53 -30.23
N ASN A 9 32.15 -42.50 -30.68
CA ASN A 9 32.08 -42.94 -32.07
C ASN A 9 31.11 -42.12 -32.93
N ALA A 10 30.50 -41.05 -32.39
CA ALA A 10 29.54 -40.24 -33.14
C ALA A 10 30.16 -39.58 -34.38
N THR A 11 29.45 -39.68 -35.50
CA THR A 11 29.82 -39.11 -36.79
C THR A 11 29.73 -37.58 -36.79
N ARG A 12 30.31 -36.94 -37.82
CA ARG A 12 30.24 -35.48 -37.96
C ARG A 12 28.80 -34.98 -38.10
N LEU A 13 27.94 -35.71 -38.81
CA LEU A 13 26.54 -35.35 -38.99
C LEU A 13 25.78 -35.38 -37.66
N GLU A 14 25.98 -36.44 -36.86
CA GLU A 14 25.33 -36.59 -35.55
C GLU A 14 25.73 -35.47 -34.58
N ARG A 15 27.00 -35.05 -34.60
CA ARG A 15 27.48 -33.92 -33.78
C ARG A 15 26.84 -32.61 -34.18
N VAL A 16 26.76 -32.32 -35.49
CA VAL A 16 26.11 -31.11 -36.00
C VAL A 16 24.61 -31.12 -35.70
N LEU A 17 23.95 -32.26 -35.85
CA LEU A 17 22.53 -32.41 -35.52
C LEU A 17 22.28 -32.18 -34.02
N ALA A 18 23.11 -32.74 -33.15
CA ALA A 18 23.00 -32.54 -31.71
C ALA A 18 23.20 -31.07 -31.30
N GLU A 19 24.12 -30.36 -31.95
CA GLU A 19 24.34 -28.92 -31.70
C GLU A 19 23.12 -28.09 -32.11
N VAL A 20 22.58 -28.33 -33.32
CA VAL A 20 21.39 -27.60 -33.81
C VAL A 20 20.14 -27.93 -33.00
N CYS A 21 19.92 -29.21 -32.66
CA CYS A 21 18.76 -29.63 -31.87
C CYS A 21 18.89 -29.30 -30.38
N GLY A 22 20.12 -29.12 -29.87
CA GLY A 22 20.37 -28.77 -28.46
C GLY A 22 19.83 -27.39 -28.07
N VAL A 23 19.71 -26.47 -29.04
CA VAL A 23 19.18 -25.11 -28.83
C VAL A 23 17.74 -25.12 -28.32
N ILE A 24 16.96 -26.17 -28.60
CA ILE A 24 15.58 -26.32 -28.10
C ILE A 24 15.55 -26.42 -26.56
N GLY A 25 16.60 -26.96 -25.94
CA GLY A 25 16.73 -27.07 -24.50
C GLY A 25 17.12 -25.76 -23.80
N ASP A 26 17.68 -24.79 -24.54
CA ASP A 26 18.16 -23.51 -24.01
C ASP A 26 17.06 -22.43 -24.00
N LEU A 27 15.79 -22.80 -24.17
CA LEU A 27 14.68 -21.86 -24.03
C LEU A 27 14.69 -21.27 -22.61
N PRO A 28 14.67 -19.92 -22.46
CA PRO A 28 14.64 -19.31 -21.14
C PRO A 28 13.30 -19.63 -20.45
N VAL A 29 13.34 -20.58 -19.51
CA VAL A 29 12.18 -20.93 -18.69
C VAL A 29 12.12 -19.99 -17.49
N THR A 30 11.39 -18.89 -17.63
CA THR A 30 11.28 -17.82 -16.60
C THR A 30 10.18 -18.07 -15.56
N ILE A 31 9.78 -19.33 -15.33
CA ILE A 31 8.69 -19.68 -14.39
C ILE A 31 8.96 -19.15 -12.98
N ARG A 32 10.21 -19.18 -12.53
CA ARG A 32 10.60 -18.65 -11.21
C ARG A 32 10.38 -17.13 -11.11
N GLU A 33 10.60 -16.40 -12.20
CA GLU A 33 10.43 -14.94 -12.25
C GLU A 33 8.96 -14.54 -12.19
N ILE A 34 8.07 -15.38 -12.72
CA ILE A 34 6.61 -15.16 -12.64
C ILE A 34 6.13 -15.20 -11.18
N MET A 35 6.74 -16.03 -10.34
CA MET A 35 6.40 -16.14 -8.91
C MET A 35 7.01 -15.05 -8.04
N ASP A 36 7.95 -14.26 -8.58
CA ASP A 36 8.59 -13.15 -7.87
C ASP A 36 7.83 -11.85 -8.20
N PRO A 37 7.15 -11.21 -7.21
CA PRO A 37 6.39 -9.99 -7.45
C PRO A 37 7.22 -8.81 -7.95
N ASP A 38 8.56 -8.83 -7.88
CA ASP A 38 9.42 -7.79 -8.44
C ASP A 38 9.83 -8.06 -9.88
N LYS A 39 9.93 -9.32 -10.27
CA LYS A 39 10.41 -9.74 -11.61
C LYS A 39 9.28 -10.16 -12.54
N CYS A 40 8.10 -10.44 -12.00
CA CYS A 40 6.94 -10.85 -12.77
C CYS A 40 6.56 -9.75 -13.79
N PRO A 41 6.37 -10.09 -15.07
CA PRO A 41 5.86 -9.15 -16.07
C PRO A 41 4.53 -8.54 -15.64
N VAL A 42 4.33 -7.25 -15.90
CA VAL A 42 3.15 -6.49 -15.43
C VAL A 42 1.83 -7.12 -15.87
N ALA A 43 1.78 -7.62 -17.11
CA ALA A 43 0.60 -8.29 -17.67
C ALA A 43 0.22 -9.58 -16.92
N LEU A 44 1.16 -10.18 -16.18
CA LEU A 44 0.95 -11.40 -15.43
C LEU A 44 0.66 -11.17 -13.94
N LEU A 45 0.80 -9.93 -13.45
CA LEU A 45 0.52 -9.59 -12.05
C LEU A 45 -0.90 -9.95 -11.60
N PRO A 46 -1.97 -9.77 -12.40
CA PRO A 46 -3.32 -10.19 -11.99
C PRO A 46 -3.41 -11.70 -11.73
N TRP A 47 -2.69 -12.51 -12.51
CA TRP A 47 -2.65 -13.96 -12.33
C TRP A 47 -1.84 -14.36 -11.10
N LEU A 48 -0.73 -13.67 -10.85
CA LEU A 48 0.05 -13.85 -9.62
C LEU A 48 -0.77 -13.46 -8.38
N ALA A 49 -1.50 -12.34 -8.44
CA ALA A 49 -2.39 -11.88 -7.39
C ALA A 49 -3.50 -12.91 -7.11
N TRP A 50 -4.09 -13.48 -8.15
CA TRP A 50 -5.04 -14.57 -8.02
C TRP A 50 -4.42 -15.82 -7.35
N ALA A 51 -3.20 -16.20 -7.77
CA ALA A 51 -2.51 -17.36 -7.21
C ALA A 51 -2.17 -17.22 -5.72
N VAL A 52 -1.96 -16.00 -5.22
CA VAL A 52 -1.74 -15.73 -3.79
C VAL A 52 -3.01 -15.27 -3.05
N HIS A 53 -4.19 -15.46 -3.67
CA HIS A 53 -5.49 -15.14 -3.10
C HIS A 53 -5.65 -13.67 -2.67
N VAL A 54 -5.21 -12.71 -3.48
CA VAL A 54 -5.57 -11.30 -3.25
C VAL A 54 -7.08 -11.14 -3.44
N ASP A 55 -7.80 -10.86 -2.37
CA ASP A 55 -9.28 -10.83 -2.36
C ASP A 55 -9.87 -9.65 -3.15
N ALA A 56 -9.22 -8.49 -3.07
CA ALA A 56 -9.68 -7.28 -3.71
C ALA A 56 -8.56 -6.75 -4.61
N TRP A 57 -8.83 -6.72 -5.91
CA TRP A 57 -7.89 -6.27 -6.94
C TRP A 57 -8.51 -5.15 -7.76
N ASP A 58 -7.67 -4.22 -8.21
CA ASP A 58 -8.06 -3.10 -9.08
C ASP A 58 -7.02 -2.91 -10.18
N ASP A 59 -7.48 -2.93 -11.43
CA ASP A 59 -6.61 -2.77 -12.59
C ASP A 59 -6.15 -1.32 -12.79
N ALA A 60 -6.83 -0.35 -12.18
CA ALA A 60 -6.44 1.06 -12.22
C ALA A 60 -5.24 1.40 -11.33
N TRP A 61 -4.83 0.49 -10.45
CA TRP A 61 -3.66 0.71 -9.59
C TRP A 61 -2.36 0.84 -10.39
N SER A 62 -1.46 1.65 -9.85
CA SER A 62 -0.08 1.71 -10.34
C SER A 62 0.59 0.35 -10.21
N GLU A 63 1.59 0.10 -11.05
CA GLU A 63 2.38 -1.13 -10.98
C GLU A 63 3.00 -1.35 -9.57
N ALA A 64 3.47 -0.27 -8.94
CA ALA A 64 4.03 -0.32 -7.60
C ALA A 64 3.00 -0.80 -6.56
N GLN A 65 1.77 -0.29 -6.60
CA GLN A 65 0.68 -0.72 -5.71
C GLN A 65 0.32 -2.19 -5.96
N LYS A 66 0.17 -2.59 -7.24
CA LYS A 66 -0.10 -3.99 -7.61
C LYS A 66 0.93 -4.95 -7.02
N ARG A 67 2.22 -4.62 -7.18
CA ARG A 67 3.33 -5.43 -6.62
C ARG A 67 3.33 -5.41 -5.09
N ALA A 68 3.09 -4.26 -4.47
CA ALA A 68 3.05 -4.13 -3.01
C ALA A 68 1.94 -4.98 -2.39
N VAL A 69 0.73 -4.95 -2.96
CA VAL A 69 -0.41 -5.76 -2.50
C VAL A 69 -0.11 -7.26 -2.58
N ILE A 70 0.50 -7.71 -3.68
CA ILE A 70 0.91 -9.12 -3.83
C ILE A 70 1.94 -9.50 -2.77
N LYS A 71 2.94 -8.64 -2.50
CA LYS A 71 3.96 -8.90 -1.47
C LYS A 71 3.38 -8.97 -0.07
N SER A 72 2.43 -8.08 0.26
CA SER A 72 1.81 -8.05 1.59
C SER A 72 0.76 -9.14 1.80
N ALA A 73 0.29 -9.79 0.73
CA ALA A 73 -0.83 -10.74 0.78
C ALA A 73 -0.66 -11.82 1.86
N TYR A 74 0.53 -12.42 1.97
CA TYR A 74 0.79 -13.44 2.99
C TYR A 74 0.58 -12.93 4.41
N GLN A 75 1.15 -11.76 4.75
CA GLN A 75 1.02 -11.19 6.10
C GLN A 75 -0.42 -10.78 6.40
N VAL A 76 -1.11 -10.18 5.43
CA VAL A 76 -2.52 -9.81 5.54
C VAL A 76 -3.39 -11.05 5.81
N HIS A 77 -3.14 -12.16 5.10
CA HIS A 77 -3.88 -13.41 5.28
C HIS A 77 -3.64 -14.04 6.66
N VAL A 78 -2.40 -14.06 7.12
CA VAL A 78 -2.05 -14.62 8.45
C VAL A 78 -2.74 -13.87 9.58
N GLN A 79 -2.91 -12.55 9.43
CA GLN A 79 -3.46 -11.68 10.47
C GLN A 79 -4.90 -11.25 10.18
N LYS A 80 -5.57 -11.86 9.22
CA LYS A 80 -6.88 -11.43 8.71
C LYS A 80 -7.90 -11.29 9.84
N GLY A 81 -8.64 -10.19 9.82
CA GLY A 81 -9.61 -9.86 10.87
C GLY A 81 -9.03 -9.10 12.06
N THR A 82 -7.76 -8.71 12.02
CA THR A 82 -7.13 -7.85 13.04
C THR A 82 -6.94 -6.42 12.52
N VAL A 83 -6.72 -5.48 13.44
CA VAL A 83 -6.35 -4.09 13.09
C VAL A 83 -5.10 -4.06 12.19
N ALA A 84 -4.07 -4.84 12.54
CA ALA A 84 -2.82 -4.91 11.77
C ALA A 84 -3.04 -5.35 10.32
N SER A 85 -3.98 -6.26 10.07
CA SER A 85 -4.29 -6.67 8.69
C SER A 85 -4.97 -5.56 7.88
N VAL A 86 -5.83 -4.76 8.50
CA VAL A 86 -6.47 -3.60 7.86
C VAL A 86 -5.43 -2.52 7.55
N GLU A 87 -4.58 -2.19 8.52
CA GLU A 87 -3.48 -1.23 8.34
C GLU A 87 -2.49 -1.68 7.26
N SER A 88 -2.12 -2.97 7.25
CA SER A 88 -1.19 -3.53 6.25
C SER A 88 -1.78 -3.50 4.84
N ALA A 89 -3.07 -3.79 4.68
CA ALA A 89 -3.75 -3.75 3.39
C ALA A 89 -3.80 -2.31 2.82
N LEU A 90 -4.02 -1.31 3.69
CA LEU A 90 -4.04 0.09 3.28
C LEU A 90 -2.63 0.64 2.99
N ALA A 91 -1.65 0.25 3.80
CA ALA A 91 -0.26 0.62 3.59
C ALA A 91 0.27 0.12 2.23
N ALA A 92 -0.16 -1.06 1.77
CA ALA A 92 0.18 -1.57 0.44
C ALA A 92 -0.35 -0.69 -0.71
N LEU A 93 -1.44 0.05 -0.49
CA LEU A 93 -1.96 1.04 -1.44
C LEU A 93 -1.27 2.41 -1.33
N GLY A 94 -0.34 2.58 -0.39
CA GLY A 94 0.27 3.86 -0.05
C GLY A 94 -0.62 4.74 0.82
N VAL A 95 -1.63 4.16 1.47
CA VAL A 95 -2.58 4.87 2.33
C VAL A 95 -2.21 4.63 3.79
N THR A 96 -2.01 5.70 4.55
CA THR A 96 -1.88 5.61 6.00
C THR A 96 -3.24 5.87 6.63
N ALA A 97 -3.69 4.95 7.47
CA ALA A 97 -4.95 5.09 8.18
C ALA A 97 -4.84 4.56 9.60
N ASP A 98 -5.53 5.24 10.51
CA ASP A 98 -5.63 4.84 11.90
C ASP A 98 -6.98 4.15 12.14
N VAL A 99 -6.96 2.99 12.80
CA VAL A 99 -8.19 2.28 13.17
C VAL A 99 -8.62 2.69 14.58
N VAL A 100 -9.78 3.33 14.69
CA VAL A 100 -10.36 3.79 15.96
C VAL A 100 -11.58 2.94 16.31
N GLU A 101 -11.42 2.04 17.27
CA GLU A 101 -12.49 1.17 17.75
C GLU A 101 -13.58 1.94 18.51
N TRP A 102 -14.82 1.46 18.48
CA TRP A 102 -15.97 2.13 19.13
C TRP A 102 -15.74 2.48 20.60
N TRP A 103 -14.95 1.69 21.32
CA TRP A 103 -14.66 1.90 22.75
C TRP A 103 -13.57 2.93 23.00
N GLN A 104 -12.78 3.29 21.98
CA GLN A 104 -11.75 4.34 22.01
C GLN A 104 -12.35 5.73 21.71
N GLN A 105 -13.54 5.78 21.12
CA GLN A 105 -14.22 7.02 20.76
C GLN A 105 -14.80 7.71 22.00
N SER A 106 -14.86 9.05 21.95
CA SER A 106 -15.49 9.89 22.98
C SER A 106 -16.47 10.86 22.33
N PRO A 107 -17.81 10.67 22.47
CA PRO A 107 -18.49 9.59 23.19
C PRO A 107 -18.28 8.19 22.55
N ARG A 108 -18.51 7.13 23.31
CA ARG A 108 -18.38 5.75 22.81
C ARG A 108 -19.32 5.49 21.63
N GLY A 109 -18.79 4.86 20.59
CA GLY A 109 -19.55 4.47 19.40
C GLY A 109 -20.44 3.25 19.61
N VAL A 110 -21.10 2.80 18.55
CA VAL A 110 -21.95 1.60 18.56
C VAL A 110 -21.07 0.34 18.71
N PRO A 111 -21.41 -0.62 19.58
CA PRO A 111 -20.65 -1.88 19.71
C PRO A 111 -20.45 -2.58 18.36
N TYR A 112 -19.28 -3.22 18.19
CA TYR A 112 -18.88 -3.89 16.94
C TYR A 112 -18.72 -2.95 15.74
N THR A 113 -18.42 -1.68 15.99
CA THR A 113 -18.04 -0.73 14.93
C THR A 113 -16.62 -0.22 15.14
N PHE A 114 -15.94 0.09 14.04
CA PHE A 114 -14.69 0.83 14.07
C PHE A 114 -14.71 1.92 13.00
N ARG A 115 -13.89 2.94 13.20
CA ARG A 115 -13.74 4.04 12.26
C ARG A 115 -12.35 4.00 11.67
N LEU A 116 -12.26 4.23 10.37
CA LEU A 116 -11.01 4.29 9.65
C LEU A 116 -10.69 5.75 9.36
N ASP A 117 -9.69 6.29 10.03
CA ASP A 117 -9.26 7.67 9.89
C ASP A 117 -8.12 7.72 8.85
N VAL A 118 -8.47 8.02 7.61
CA VAL A 118 -7.56 7.98 6.44
C VAL A 118 -6.90 9.34 6.24
N ASP A 119 -5.57 9.37 6.20
CA ASP A 119 -4.83 10.58 5.88
C ASP A 119 -4.83 10.83 4.36
N THR A 120 -5.26 12.02 3.97
CA THR A 120 -5.41 12.42 2.57
C THR A 120 -4.19 13.15 2.00
N GLU A 121 -3.14 13.37 2.80
CA GLU A 121 -1.96 14.15 2.39
C GLU A 121 -1.28 13.60 1.12
N ASN A 122 -1.28 12.29 0.93
CA ASN A 122 -0.60 11.63 -0.20
C ASN A 122 -1.54 11.06 -1.27
N VAL A 123 -2.85 11.32 -1.16
CA VAL A 123 -3.88 10.63 -1.95
C VAL A 123 -4.81 11.63 -2.63
N GLY A 124 -4.90 11.56 -3.96
CA GLY A 124 -5.95 12.24 -4.70
C GLY A 124 -7.32 11.67 -4.35
N MET A 125 -8.19 12.46 -3.71
CA MET A 125 -9.54 12.05 -3.34
C MET A 125 -10.45 11.96 -4.56
N THR A 126 -10.35 10.84 -5.29
CA THR A 126 -11.33 10.46 -6.31
C THR A 126 -12.31 9.46 -5.71
N GLU A 127 -13.60 9.56 -6.05
CA GLU A 127 -14.64 8.62 -5.63
C GLU A 127 -14.25 7.14 -5.88
N VAL A 128 -13.63 6.88 -7.03
CA VAL A 128 -13.11 5.56 -7.40
C VAL A 128 -12.10 5.04 -6.39
N PHE A 129 -11.21 5.90 -5.89
CA PHE A 129 -10.19 5.50 -4.92
C PHE A 129 -10.79 5.21 -3.54
N ALA A 130 -11.80 5.98 -3.12
CA ALA A 130 -12.54 5.72 -1.89
C ALA A 130 -13.20 4.34 -1.92
N GLN A 131 -13.84 3.99 -3.05
CA GLN A 131 -14.44 2.66 -3.23
C GLN A 131 -13.38 1.53 -3.21
N SER A 132 -12.19 1.78 -3.75
CA SER A 132 -11.10 0.80 -3.69
C SER A 132 -10.61 0.59 -2.25
N ILE A 133 -10.51 1.64 -1.43
CA ILE A 133 -10.22 1.53 0.02
C ILE A 133 -11.29 0.70 0.71
N GLU A 134 -12.57 1.02 0.51
CA GLU A 134 -13.67 0.31 1.15
C GLU A 134 -13.67 -1.18 0.79
N ARG A 135 -13.40 -1.50 -0.48
CA ARG A 135 -13.30 -2.89 -0.95
C ARG A 135 -12.15 -3.64 -0.28
N GLN A 136 -10.98 -3.01 -0.15
CA GLN A 136 -9.83 -3.62 0.56
C GLN A 136 -10.16 -3.90 2.02
N VAL A 137 -10.69 -2.90 2.71
CA VAL A 137 -11.02 -3.01 4.14
C VAL A 137 -12.11 -4.06 4.34
N ALA A 138 -13.14 -4.08 3.49
CA ALA A 138 -14.22 -5.06 3.56
C ALA A 138 -13.74 -6.51 3.38
N ALA A 139 -12.71 -6.73 2.55
CA ALA A 139 -12.15 -8.06 2.33
C ALA A 139 -11.38 -8.60 3.55
N VAL A 140 -10.78 -7.71 4.34
CA VAL A 140 -9.83 -8.08 5.42
C VAL A 140 -10.41 -7.91 6.82
N LYS A 141 -11.42 -7.05 6.99
CA LYS A 141 -12.01 -6.75 8.30
C LYS A 141 -12.55 -8.00 9.00
N PRO A 142 -12.61 -8.00 10.34
CA PRO A 142 -13.35 -9.03 11.06
C PRO A 142 -14.82 -9.07 10.60
N ALA A 143 -15.33 -10.27 10.31
CA ALA A 143 -16.65 -10.46 9.70
C ALA A 143 -17.78 -9.77 10.48
N ARG A 144 -17.71 -9.84 11.82
CA ARG A 144 -18.71 -9.26 12.74
C ARG A 144 -18.68 -7.74 12.85
N SER A 145 -17.59 -7.09 12.44
CA SER A 145 -17.40 -5.66 12.68
C SER A 145 -17.85 -4.83 11.49
N HIS A 146 -18.50 -3.69 11.75
CA HIS A 146 -18.85 -2.72 10.72
C HIS A 146 -17.89 -1.53 10.77
N PHE A 147 -17.72 -0.84 9.64
CA PHE A 147 -16.79 0.27 9.57
C PHE A 147 -17.37 1.49 8.85
N THR A 148 -16.82 2.64 9.20
CA THR A 148 -17.05 3.90 8.50
C THR A 148 -15.69 4.50 8.18
N VAL A 149 -15.54 5.03 6.96
CA VAL A 149 -14.32 5.71 6.53
C VAL A 149 -14.47 7.22 6.76
N GLN A 150 -13.47 7.84 7.39
CA GLN A 150 -13.36 9.29 7.51
C GLN A 150 -12.06 9.74 6.87
N PHE A 151 -12.16 10.71 5.98
CA PHE A 151 -11.01 11.33 5.34
C PHE A 151 -10.58 12.54 6.14
N ILE A 152 -9.35 12.52 6.63
CA ILE A 152 -8.76 13.61 7.42
C ILE A 152 -7.74 14.32 6.54
N ALA A 153 -7.95 15.64 6.38
CA ALA A 153 -6.98 16.52 5.75
C ALA A 153 -6.27 17.34 6.83
N LYS A 154 -5.01 17.01 7.12
CA LYS A 154 -4.19 17.79 8.06
C LYS A 154 -3.60 19.01 7.36
N THR A 155 -4.32 20.11 7.36
CA THR A 155 -3.75 21.40 6.94
C THR A 155 -2.91 21.98 8.07
N ARG A 156 -1.65 22.35 7.81
CA ARG A 156 -0.83 23.17 8.72
C ARG A 156 -0.86 24.63 8.26
N PRO A 157 -1.84 25.45 8.69
CA PRO A 157 -1.83 26.87 8.35
C PRO A 157 -0.71 27.59 9.11
N ALA A 158 0.04 28.45 8.41
CA ALA A 158 0.97 29.37 9.06
C ALA A 158 0.16 30.51 9.69
N ILE A 159 -0.25 30.35 10.95
CA ILE A 159 -0.94 31.39 11.70
C ILE A 159 0.09 32.15 12.52
N SER A 160 0.26 33.44 12.24
CA SER A 160 1.10 34.34 13.04
C SER A 160 0.22 35.26 13.86
N VAL A 161 0.43 35.28 15.18
CA VAL A 161 -0.28 36.17 16.12
C VAL A 161 0.70 37.23 16.60
N GLY A 162 0.38 38.51 16.35
CA GLY A 162 1.12 39.66 16.87
C GLY A 162 0.34 40.32 18.01
N VAL A 163 1.02 40.61 19.11
CA VAL A 163 0.45 41.38 20.24
C VAL A 163 1.25 42.66 20.38
N ALA A 164 0.56 43.80 20.39
CA ALA A 164 1.14 45.10 20.71
C ALA A 164 0.47 45.63 21.98
N VAL A 165 1.28 46.04 22.95
CA VAL A 165 0.83 46.72 24.16
C VAL A 165 1.37 48.14 24.09
N GLN A 166 0.46 49.11 24.13
CA GLN A 166 0.82 50.51 24.26
C GLN A 166 0.56 50.94 25.70
N ASP A 167 1.62 51.34 26.39
CA ASP A 167 1.52 51.97 27.70
C ASP A 167 1.50 53.50 27.51
N VAL A 168 0.65 54.19 28.29
CA VAL A 168 0.54 55.65 28.27
C VAL A 168 0.74 56.15 29.69
N ILE A 169 1.86 56.86 29.90
CA ILE A 169 2.17 57.51 31.17
C ILE A 169 1.73 58.98 31.08
N ILE A 170 0.70 59.34 31.83
CA ILE A 170 0.27 60.74 31.98
C ILE A 170 1.03 61.35 33.16
N THR A 171 2.03 62.19 32.87
CA THR A 171 2.74 62.97 33.90
C THR A 171 2.13 64.36 33.99
N SER A 172 1.54 64.68 35.14
CA SER A 172 1.04 66.03 35.43
C SER A 172 2.15 66.85 36.08
N VAL A 173 2.59 67.93 35.42
CA VAL A 173 3.63 68.84 35.93
C VAL A 173 2.95 69.99 36.68
N TYR A 174 3.25 70.13 37.96
CA TYR A 174 2.76 71.24 38.77
C TYR A 174 3.74 72.43 38.75
N PRO A 175 3.24 73.68 38.70
CA PRO A 175 4.10 74.85 38.74
C PRO A 175 4.72 75.05 40.13
N LYS A 176 5.99 75.49 40.14
CA LYS A 176 6.81 75.68 41.34
C LYS A 176 6.26 76.85 42.17
N GLN A 177 5.83 76.58 43.40
CA GLN A 177 5.38 77.63 44.32
C GLN A 177 6.59 78.43 44.83
N LYS A 178 6.45 79.77 44.82
CA LYS A 178 7.45 80.73 45.30
C LYS A 178 7.39 80.90 46.82
#